data_AF-A0A2D8I1I1-F1
#
_entry.id   AF-A0A2D8I1I1-F1
#
_cell.length_a   1.000
_cell.length_b   1.000
_cell.length_c   1.000
_cell.angle_alpha   90.00
_cell.angle_beta   90.00
_cell.angle_gamma   90.00
#
_symmetry.space_group_name_H-M   'P 1'
#
loop_
_entity.id
_entity.type
_entity.pdbx_description
1 polymer ?
#
loop_
_entity_poly.entity_id
_entity_poly.type
_entity_poly.pdbx_seq_one_letter_code
_entity_poly.pdbx_strand_id
1 'polypeptide(L)'
;MVLVQGGTYWMGDNKNLSDEEPAHPLSISSLYVDVKEVHIWHWEKVAKWAELNGYEFSDSSLLRKDGPYWYTENSELIFPMNMISWYDAVKWCNARSELEGRVPIYYLDDDHTYLYKTGDIDLNNSNVKWTASGYRLPTEGEWEYFARGGSYSLHYPWGNLLDGSKGNYFYSGDPFDNAATPVGYFNGNQDINESKYSFNGHLVTPKNQISNFGLHDIVGNVSEWCWDWYYDSWYSNSESRVSDTKGPDYDNLFPLLSSKQMSLTRVARGGNFRSNPDADGNELRLAFRHSFLPNSTLRRLGIRCVRADVDDPLWLQSRSLDGFPNWFFLDWFGYYWQSSNNWVFHYELGWLYPKGKGSYDNWIYFPKHGWMWTGRYVYPNFYSNKESTWYRYDDNGSEFGWFENLVNNSRFRFGREYP
;
A
#
# COMPACT_ATOMS: atom_id res chain seq x y z
N MET A 1 4.91 -3.93 4.80
CA MET A 1 3.79 -4.78 4.34
C MET A 1 3.99 -6.21 4.81
N VAL A 2 2.90 -6.97 4.90
CA VAL A 2 2.88 -8.42 5.19
C VAL A 2 2.26 -9.16 4.00
N LEU A 3 2.73 -10.37 3.72
CA LEU A 3 2.14 -11.23 2.70
C LEU A 3 0.87 -11.89 3.27
N VAL A 4 -0.27 -11.61 2.65
CA VAL A 4 -1.53 -12.30 2.88
C VAL A 4 -1.66 -13.38 1.81
N GLN A 5 -1.70 -14.65 2.23
CA GLN A 5 -1.87 -15.77 1.32
C GLN A 5 -3.28 -15.73 0.71
N GLY A 6 -3.38 -15.97 -0.59
CA GLY A 6 -4.64 -16.04 -1.30
C GLY A 6 -5.51 -17.22 -0.84
N GLY A 7 -6.79 -17.11 -1.12
CA GLY A 7 -7.79 -18.09 -0.67
C GLY A 7 -9.20 -17.67 -1.01
N THR A 8 -10.15 -18.56 -0.70
CA THR A 8 -11.58 -18.28 -0.84
C THR A 8 -12.16 -17.96 0.53
N TYR A 9 -12.95 -16.91 0.59
CA TYR A 9 -13.75 -16.56 1.77
C TYR A 9 -15.17 -16.23 1.35
N TRP A 10 -16.04 -16.05 2.33
CA TRP A 10 -17.40 -15.58 2.10
C TRP A 10 -17.46 -14.08 2.35
N MET A 11 -17.73 -13.32 1.29
CA MET A 11 -17.92 -11.88 1.30
C MET A 11 -19.37 -11.53 1.63
N GLY A 12 -19.59 -10.47 2.38
CA GLY A 12 -20.91 -9.95 2.76
C GLY A 12 -21.57 -10.58 3.98
N ASP A 13 -22.84 -10.27 4.19
CA ASP A 13 -23.63 -10.67 5.35
C ASP A 13 -25.13 -10.73 5.03
N ASN A 14 -25.76 -11.88 5.26
CA ASN A 14 -27.20 -12.14 4.99
C ASN A 14 -28.13 -11.79 6.15
N LYS A 15 -27.64 -11.06 7.17
CA LYS A 15 -28.37 -10.85 8.42
C LYS A 15 -28.51 -9.40 8.84
N ASN A 16 -27.89 -8.46 8.12
CA ASN A 16 -27.82 -7.07 8.52
C ASN A 16 -28.36 -6.13 7.43
N LEU A 17 -27.51 -5.62 6.53
CA LEU A 17 -27.93 -4.63 5.53
C LEU A 17 -28.13 -5.26 4.15
N SER A 18 -29.10 -4.75 3.39
CA SER A 18 -29.46 -5.30 2.08
C SER A 18 -28.36 -5.18 1.03
N ASP A 19 -27.48 -4.18 1.12
CA ASP A 19 -26.37 -3.97 0.20
C ASP A 19 -25.15 -4.86 0.52
N GLU A 20 -25.19 -5.58 1.64
CA GLU A 20 -24.25 -6.63 2.04
C GLU A 20 -24.71 -8.02 1.55
N GLU A 21 -25.86 -8.09 0.87
CA GLU A 21 -26.50 -9.31 0.41
C GLU A 21 -26.44 -9.51 -1.12
N PRO A 22 -26.39 -10.77 -1.58
CA PRO A 22 -26.19 -11.99 -0.80
C PRO A 22 -24.72 -12.19 -0.44
N ALA A 23 -24.48 -12.77 0.74
CA ALA A 23 -23.18 -13.30 1.07
C ALA A 23 -22.80 -14.42 0.08
N HIS A 24 -21.58 -14.37 -0.46
CA HIS A 24 -21.14 -15.23 -1.56
C HIS A 24 -19.66 -15.59 -1.45
N PRO A 25 -19.23 -16.74 -2.00
CA PRO A 25 -17.81 -17.08 -2.03
C PRO A 25 -17.06 -16.17 -3.01
N LEU A 26 -15.92 -15.64 -2.58
CA LEU A 26 -15.00 -14.87 -3.40
C LEU A 26 -13.57 -15.39 -3.18
N SER A 27 -12.85 -15.64 -4.27
CA SER A 27 -11.45 -16.03 -4.25
C SER A 27 -10.56 -14.80 -4.48
N ILE A 28 -9.55 -14.64 -3.62
CA ILE A 28 -8.57 -13.55 -3.67
C ILE A 28 -7.18 -14.16 -3.86
N SER A 29 -6.42 -13.63 -4.81
CA SER A 29 -5.00 -13.98 -5.02
C SER A 29 -4.11 -13.46 -3.89
N SER A 30 -2.94 -14.07 -3.69
CA SER A 30 -1.97 -13.58 -2.71
C SER A 30 -1.55 -12.13 -3.00
N LEU A 31 -1.46 -11.34 -1.94
CA LEU A 31 -1.14 -9.91 -2.02
C LEU A 31 -0.36 -9.47 -0.78
N TYR A 32 0.42 -8.41 -0.92
CA TYR A 32 1.01 -7.72 0.21
C TYR A 32 0.10 -6.59 0.67
N VAL A 33 -0.07 -6.46 1.98
CA VAL A 33 -0.92 -5.46 2.62
C VAL A 33 -0.08 -4.61 3.56
N ASP A 34 -0.25 -3.29 3.55
CA ASP A 34 0.34 -2.43 4.57
C ASP A 34 -0.19 -2.82 5.96
N VAL A 35 0.74 -2.99 6.91
CA VAL A 35 0.45 -3.51 8.25
C VAL A 35 -0.46 -2.55 9.05
N LYS A 36 -0.37 -1.25 8.74
CA LYS A 36 -1.14 -0.17 9.35
C LYS A 36 -1.66 0.75 8.24
N GLU A 37 -2.56 1.67 8.58
CA GLU A 37 -2.92 2.76 7.68
C GLU A 37 -1.67 3.57 7.28
N VAL A 38 -1.71 4.20 6.11
CA VAL A 38 -0.64 5.14 5.70
C VAL A 38 -0.66 6.32 6.66
N HIS A 39 0.44 6.52 7.37
CA HIS A 39 0.60 7.64 8.30
C HIS A 39 1.19 8.86 7.59
N ILE A 40 1.01 10.03 8.21
CA ILE A 40 1.35 11.34 7.65
C ILE A 40 2.81 11.43 7.18
N TRP A 41 3.78 10.95 7.96
CA TRP A 41 5.20 10.97 7.56
C TRP A 41 5.42 10.27 6.20
N HIS A 42 4.80 9.09 6.05
CA HIS A 42 4.96 8.29 4.84
C HIS A 42 4.32 8.99 3.66
N TRP A 43 3.11 9.54 3.85
CA TRP A 43 2.44 10.35 2.84
C TRP A 43 3.34 11.49 2.35
N GLU A 44 3.82 12.33 3.27
CA GLU A 44 4.62 13.51 2.97
C GLU A 44 5.93 13.16 2.25
N LYS A 45 6.60 12.09 2.69
CA LYS A 45 7.84 11.63 2.05
C LYS A 45 7.63 11.31 0.58
N VAL A 46 6.56 10.59 0.26
CA VAL A 46 6.23 10.23 -1.13
C VAL A 46 5.71 11.45 -1.88
N ALA A 47 4.81 12.24 -1.29
CA ALA A 47 4.21 13.41 -1.93
C ALA A 47 5.27 14.44 -2.35
N LYS A 48 6.25 14.73 -1.46
CA LYS A 48 7.36 15.63 -1.78
C LYS A 48 8.18 15.16 -2.98
N TRP A 49 8.44 13.86 -3.08
CA TRP A 49 9.10 13.32 -4.27
C TRP A 49 8.18 13.41 -5.49
N ALA A 50 6.89 13.11 -5.33
CA ALA A 50 5.92 13.06 -6.40
C ALA A 50 5.71 14.43 -7.08
N GLU A 51 5.60 15.51 -6.29
CA GLU A 51 5.46 16.88 -6.81
C GLU A 51 6.68 17.29 -7.66
N LEU A 52 7.89 16.90 -7.25
CA LEU A 52 9.11 17.10 -8.03
C LEU A 52 9.15 16.25 -9.33
N ASN A 53 8.27 15.25 -9.43
CA ASN A 53 8.18 14.30 -10.55
C ASN A 53 6.83 14.37 -11.29
N GLY A 54 6.16 15.53 -11.20
CA GLY A 54 4.99 15.89 -12.02
C GLY A 54 3.65 15.32 -11.54
N TYR A 55 3.56 14.88 -10.27
CA TYR A 55 2.27 14.56 -9.65
C TYR A 55 1.63 15.80 -9.05
N GLU A 56 0.31 15.85 -9.10
CA GLU A 56 -0.49 16.91 -8.48
C GLU A 56 -1.47 16.31 -7.49
N PHE A 57 -1.49 16.85 -6.27
CA PHE A 57 -2.46 16.52 -5.23
C PHE A 57 -3.37 17.71 -4.95
N SER A 58 -4.56 17.45 -4.44
CA SER A 58 -5.47 18.51 -4.01
C SER A 58 -4.90 19.28 -2.82
N ASP A 59 -5.20 20.58 -2.74
CA ASP A 59 -4.82 21.45 -1.61
C ASP A 59 -5.32 20.91 -0.26
N SER A 60 -6.38 20.11 -0.27
CA SER A 60 -6.94 19.51 0.94
C SER A 60 -5.96 18.56 1.64
N SER A 61 -5.04 17.93 0.90
CA SER A 61 -3.99 17.07 1.46
C SER A 61 -3.04 17.83 2.38
N LEU A 62 -2.89 19.15 2.18
CA LEU A 62 -2.13 20.06 3.06
C LEU A 62 -2.92 20.48 4.31
N LEU A 63 -4.23 20.23 4.32
CA LEU A 63 -5.15 20.55 5.43
C LEU A 63 -5.45 19.35 6.33
N ARG A 64 -4.67 18.28 6.19
CA ARG A 64 -4.70 17.08 7.03
C ARG A 64 -4.84 17.44 8.50
N LYS A 65 -5.53 16.58 9.24
CA LYS A 65 -5.70 16.71 10.68
C LYS A 65 -4.69 15.81 11.36
N ASP A 66 -3.74 16.47 12.01
CA ASP A 66 -2.84 15.85 12.96
C ASP A 66 -3.65 15.35 14.18
N GLY A 67 -2.97 14.62 15.05
CA GLY A 67 -3.55 14.19 16.32
C GLY A 67 -4.12 15.34 17.16
N PRO A 68 -4.86 15.03 18.24
CA PRO A 68 -5.38 16.07 19.11
C PRO A 68 -4.24 16.88 19.75
N TYR A 69 -4.45 18.20 19.92
CA TYR A 69 -3.42 19.16 20.36
C TYR A 69 -2.68 18.82 21.67
N TRP A 70 -3.29 17.99 22.51
CA TRP A 70 -2.72 17.58 23.80
C TRP A 70 -1.75 16.39 23.68
N TYR A 71 -1.69 15.73 22.52
CA TYR A 71 -0.82 14.59 22.29
C TYR A 71 0.57 15.05 21.87
N THR A 72 1.48 15.13 22.85
CA THR A 72 2.83 15.68 22.66
C THR A 72 3.95 14.64 22.75
N GLU A 73 3.64 13.39 23.14
CA GLU A 73 4.64 12.36 23.43
C GLU A 73 5.21 11.69 22.17
N ASN A 74 4.43 11.66 21.08
CA ASN A 74 4.88 11.14 19.81
C ASN A 74 4.55 12.11 18.68
N SER A 75 5.45 12.19 17.71
CA SER A 75 5.35 13.05 16.54
C SER A 75 3.97 12.94 15.88
N GLU A 76 3.32 14.07 15.59
CA GLU A 76 2.06 14.15 14.82
C GLU A 76 2.12 13.37 13.49
N LEU A 77 3.33 13.12 12.98
CA LEU A 77 3.55 12.39 11.74
C LEU A 77 3.20 10.89 11.80
N ILE A 78 2.92 10.34 12.99
CA ILE A 78 2.52 8.92 13.15
C ILE A 78 1.00 8.69 13.15
N PHE A 79 0.20 9.74 12.97
CA PHE A 79 -1.26 9.62 12.80
C PHE A 79 -1.60 9.20 11.37
N PRO A 80 -2.77 8.56 11.14
CA PRO A 80 -3.20 8.19 9.80
C PRO A 80 -3.36 9.43 8.92
N MET A 81 -2.84 9.36 7.71
CA MET A 81 -3.06 10.37 6.70
C MET A 81 -4.56 10.46 6.39
N ASN A 82 -5.06 11.69 6.27
CA ASN A 82 -6.46 12.00 6.07
C ASN A 82 -6.62 13.29 5.27
N MET A 83 -7.86 13.75 5.04
CA MET A 83 -8.13 14.92 4.18
C MET A 83 -7.59 14.73 2.75
N ILE A 84 -7.66 13.50 2.24
CA ILE A 84 -7.25 13.14 0.89
C ILE A 84 -8.46 12.58 0.14
N SER A 85 -8.58 12.95 -1.13
CA SER A 85 -9.59 12.38 -2.02
C SER A 85 -9.18 10.98 -2.46
N TRP A 86 -10.10 10.26 -3.10
CA TRP A 86 -9.78 9.00 -3.77
C TRP A 86 -8.75 9.23 -4.90
N TYR A 87 -8.86 10.35 -5.63
CA TYR A 87 -7.92 10.70 -6.70
C TYR A 87 -6.51 10.95 -6.16
N ASP A 88 -6.38 11.65 -5.03
CA ASP A 88 -5.10 11.85 -4.36
C ASP A 88 -4.49 10.51 -3.97
N ALA A 89 -5.30 9.60 -3.42
CA ALA A 89 -4.86 8.29 -2.97
C ALA A 89 -4.30 7.42 -4.10
N VAL A 90 -4.97 7.33 -5.25
CA VAL A 90 -4.49 6.51 -6.38
C VAL A 90 -3.25 7.12 -7.05
N LYS A 91 -3.19 8.46 -7.18
CA LYS A 91 -1.98 9.17 -7.63
C LYS A 91 -0.81 8.92 -6.68
N TRP A 92 -1.07 8.95 -5.37
CA TRP A 92 -0.06 8.68 -4.35
C TRP A 92 0.45 7.24 -4.40
N CYS A 93 -0.43 6.26 -4.68
CA CYS A 93 -0.03 4.87 -4.89
C CYS A 93 0.91 4.71 -6.10
N ASN A 94 0.61 5.38 -7.22
CA ASN A 94 1.51 5.44 -8.37
C ASN A 94 2.85 6.10 -8.02
N ALA A 95 2.81 7.23 -7.32
CA ALA A 95 4.02 7.93 -6.89
C ALA A 95 4.89 7.10 -5.95
N ARG A 96 4.28 6.36 -5.00
CA ARG A 96 4.99 5.41 -4.15
C ARG A 96 5.60 4.27 -4.96
N SER A 97 4.93 3.84 -6.04
CA SER A 97 5.44 2.78 -6.91
C SER A 97 6.68 3.23 -7.67
N GLU A 98 6.63 4.39 -8.33
CA GLU A 98 7.80 4.95 -9.04
C GLU A 98 8.93 5.31 -8.07
N LEU A 99 8.53 5.96 -6.97
CA LEU A 99 9.12 5.93 -5.63
C LEU A 99 10.06 4.76 -5.49
N GLU A 100 9.42 3.65 -5.17
CA GLU A 100 10.02 2.39 -4.77
C GLU A 100 10.53 1.51 -5.89
N GLY A 101 10.62 2.07 -7.10
CA GLY A 101 11.21 1.38 -8.22
C GLY A 101 10.39 0.18 -8.71
N ARG A 102 9.08 0.24 -8.49
CA ARG A 102 8.05 -0.70 -8.93
C ARG A 102 7.32 -0.16 -10.14
N VAL A 103 6.71 -1.04 -10.94
CA VAL A 103 5.84 -0.62 -12.05
C VAL A 103 4.55 -0.04 -11.47
N PRO A 104 4.25 1.25 -11.68
CA PRO A 104 2.98 1.85 -11.24
C PRO A 104 1.81 1.24 -12.01
N ILE A 105 0.58 1.46 -11.54
CA ILE A 105 -0.55 0.65 -12.01
C ILE A 105 -1.74 1.43 -12.55
N TYR A 106 -1.93 2.69 -12.17
CA TYR A 106 -3.10 3.47 -12.60
C TYR A 106 -2.73 4.31 -13.81
N TYR A 107 -3.40 4.09 -14.93
CA TYR A 107 -3.16 4.81 -16.18
C TYR A 107 -4.42 5.57 -16.61
N LEU A 108 -4.30 6.42 -17.63
CA LEU A 108 -5.40 7.18 -18.21
C LEU A 108 -6.00 6.50 -19.44
N ASP A 109 -5.39 5.40 -19.89
CA ASP A 109 -5.74 4.65 -21.10
C ASP A 109 -5.64 3.14 -20.85
N ASP A 110 -6.36 2.38 -21.68
CA ASP A 110 -6.42 0.91 -21.60
C ASP A 110 -5.13 0.22 -22.04
N ASP A 111 -4.30 0.91 -22.85
CA ASP A 111 -2.98 0.42 -23.29
C ASP A 111 -1.88 0.67 -22.25
N HIS A 112 -2.23 1.29 -21.11
CA HIS A 112 -1.32 1.62 -20.01
C HIS A 112 -0.11 2.45 -20.44
N THR A 113 -0.34 3.44 -21.30
CA THR A 113 0.70 4.33 -21.86
C THR A 113 0.88 5.58 -21.03
N TYR A 114 -0.21 6.19 -20.59
CA TYR A 114 -0.25 7.48 -19.92
C TYR A 114 -0.48 7.29 -18.43
N LEU A 115 0.59 7.39 -17.65
CA LEU A 115 0.54 7.22 -16.21
C LEU A 115 -0.34 8.30 -15.55
N TYR A 116 -1.25 7.90 -14.65
CA TYR A 116 -2.13 8.84 -13.96
C TYR A 116 -1.37 9.63 -12.88
N LYS A 117 -1.15 10.93 -13.13
CA LYS A 117 -0.40 11.84 -12.26
C LYS A 117 -1.14 13.13 -11.87
N THR A 118 -2.09 13.58 -12.70
CA THR A 118 -2.73 14.90 -12.55
C THR A 118 -4.22 14.84 -12.91
N GLY A 119 -4.99 15.80 -12.39
CA GLY A 119 -6.45 15.85 -12.56
C GLY A 119 -7.23 14.82 -11.73
N ASP A 120 -8.55 14.93 -11.80
CA ASP A 120 -9.53 14.09 -11.11
C ASP A 120 -10.31 13.31 -12.18
N ILE A 121 -9.88 12.06 -12.43
CA ILE A 121 -10.38 11.24 -13.53
C ILE A 121 -10.99 9.96 -12.99
N ASP A 122 -12.22 9.69 -13.40
CA ASP A 122 -12.93 8.46 -13.07
C ASP A 122 -12.44 7.30 -13.93
N LEU A 123 -11.52 6.53 -13.36
CA LEU A 123 -10.93 5.36 -14.02
C LEU A 123 -11.85 4.13 -13.98
N ASN A 124 -11.79 3.34 -15.05
CA ASN A 124 -12.32 1.97 -15.14
C ASN A 124 -11.26 0.93 -14.79
N ASN A 125 -11.69 -0.32 -14.62
CA ASN A 125 -10.82 -1.47 -14.36
C ASN A 125 -9.79 -1.70 -15.47
N SER A 126 -10.12 -1.37 -16.72
CA SER A 126 -9.21 -1.48 -17.88
C SER A 126 -8.01 -0.53 -17.81
N ASN A 127 -8.17 0.61 -17.13
CA ASN A 127 -7.10 1.58 -16.94
C ASN A 127 -6.09 1.16 -15.87
N VAL A 128 -6.33 0.04 -15.18
CA VAL A 128 -5.47 -0.47 -14.12
C VAL A 128 -4.68 -1.67 -14.62
N LYS A 129 -3.36 -1.60 -14.52
CA LYS A 129 -2.46 -2.70 -14.81
C LYS A 129 -2.38 -3.66 -13.62
N TRP A 130 -3.43 -4.46 -13.41
CA TRP A 130 -3.58 -5.36 -12.25
C TRP A 130 -2.43 -6.37 -12.05
N THR A 131 -1.68 -6.66 -13.11
CA THR A 131 -0.54 -7.60 -13.10
C THR A 131 0.80 -6.92 -12.77
N ALA A 132 0.82 -5.60 -12.58
CA ALA A 132 2.03 -4.88 -12.18
C ALA A 132 2.32 -5.01 -10.67
N SER A 133 3.56 -4.77 -10.30
CA SER A 133 4.07 -4.92 -8.93
C SER A 133 3.80 -3.73 -8.01
N GLY A 134 3.26 -2.65 -8.56
CA GLY A 134 3.05 -1.37 -7.88
C GLY A 134 1.99 -1.40 -6.79
N TYR A 135 2.02 -0.34 -5.99
CA TYR A 135 1.06 -0.09 -4.93
C TYR A 135 -0.26 0.39 -5.48
N ARG A 136 -1.32 0.07 -4.73
CA ARG A 136 -2.70 0.43 -5.05
C ARG A 136 -3.59 0.43 -3.84
N LEU A 137 -4.78 1.00 -3.99
CA LEU A 137 -5.87 0.75 -3.07
C LEU A 137 -6.31 -0.73 -3.17
N PRO A 138 -6.73 -1.34 -2.05
CA PRO A 138 -7.35 -2.66 -2.09
C PRO A 138 -8.67 -2.60 -2.86
N THR A 139 -9.05 -3.70 -3.48
CA THR A 139 -10.46 -3.86 -3.85
C THR A 139 -11.30 -4.05 -2.60
N GLU A 140 -12.61 -3.80 -2.66
CA GLU A 140 -13.52 -4.06 -1.55
C GLU A 140 -13.42 -5.54 -1.11
N GLY A 141 -13.34 -6.44 -2.09
CA GLY A 141 -13.20 -7.88 -1.84
C GLY A 141 -11.88 -8.27 -1.19
N GLU A 142 -10.78 -7.63 -1.57
CA GLU A 142 -9.48 -7.83 -0.92
C GLU A 142 -9.46 -7.27 0.50
N TRP A 143 -10.06 -6.09 0.71
CA TRP A 143 -10.13 -5.44 2.02
C TRP A 143 -10.84 -6.33 3.03
N GLU A 144 -12.05 -6.79 2.69
CA GLU A 144 -12.82 -7.64 3.58
C GLU A 144 -12.14 -9.01 3.80
N TYR A 145 -11.45 -9.55 2.79
CA TYR A 145 -10.68 -10.79 2.92
C TYR A 145 -9.60 -10.70 4.01
N PHE A 146 -8.71 -9.71 3.92
CA PHE A 146 -7.64 -9.58 4.90
C PHE A 146 -8.17 -9.11 6.27
N ALA A 147 -9.28 -8.36 6.29
CA ALA A 147 -9.90 -7.89 7.52
C ALA A 147 -10.53 -9.04 8.32
N ARG A 148 -11.16 -10.00 7.62
CA ARG A 148 -11.71 -11.23 8.20
C ARG A 148 -10.66 -12.19 8.72
N GLY A 149 -9.44 -12.16 8.17
CA GLY A 149 -8.33 -12.98 8.67
C GLY A 149 -8.63 -14.49 8.66
N GLY A 150 -9.39 -14.98 7.67
CA GLY A 150 -9.84 -16.37 7.60
C GLY A 150 -11.11 -16.69 8.40
N SER A 151 -11.75 -15.71 9.03
CA SER A 151 -13.00 -15.88 9.79
C SER A 151 -14.23 -15.52 8.95
N TYR A 152 -15.20 -16.44 8.84
CA TYR A 152 -16.43 -16.19 8.08
C TYR A 152 -17.51 -15.46 8.90
N SER A 153 -17.77 -15.91 10.13
CA SER A 153 -18.98 -15.52 10.87
C SER A 153 -18.73 -14.47 11.96
N LEU A 154 -17.68 -13.67 11.80
CA LEU A 154 -17.33 -12.65 12.78
C LEU A 154 -17.75 -11.26 12.31
N HIS A 155 -18.34 -10.49 13.21
CA HIS A 155 -18.62 -9.07 13.01
C HIS A 155 -17.36 -8.22 13.10
N TYR A 156 -16.37 -8.64 13.89
CA TYR A 156 -15.11 -7.93 14.13
C TYR A 156 -13.93 -8.92 14.08
N PRO A 157 -12.69 -8.46 13.83
CA PRO A 157 -11.52 -9.35 13.81
C PRO A 157 -11.34 -10.18 15.09
N TRP A 158 -11.88 -9.71 16.21
CA TRP A 158 -11.75 -10.33 17.53
C TRP A 158 -13.01 -11.04 18.03
N GLY A 159 -14.09 -11.09 17.25
CA GLY A 159 -15.32 -11.74 17.69
C GLY A 159 -16.60 -11.08 17.20
N ASN A 160 -17.70 -11.39 17.87
CA ASN A 160 -19.04 -10.89 17.54
C ASN A 160 -19.56 -9.83 18.50
N LEU A 161 -18.76 -9.47 19.51
CA LEU A 161 -19.07 -8.40 20.45
C LEU A 161 -18.06 -7.27 20.23
N LEU A 162 -18.59 -6.05 20.15
CA LEU A 162 -17.75 -4.87 20.06
C LEU A 162 -16.95 -4.72 21.37
N ASP A 163 -15.72 -4.23 21.22
CA ASP A 163 -14.75 -4.13 22.32
C ASP A 163 -13.99 -2.81 22.19
N GLY A 164 -14.27 -1.86 23.09
CA GLY A 164 -13.65 -0.53 23.09
C GLY A 164 -12.16 -0.55 23.36
N SER A 165 -11.64 -1.63 23.95
CA SER A 165 -10.22 -1.81 24.14
C SER A 165 -9.48 -2.26 22.88
N LYS A 166 -10.16 -2.43 21.73
CA LYS A 166 -9.60 -3.01 20.50
C LYS A 166 -9.75 -2.17 19.25
N GLY A 167 -10.34 -0.98 19.31
CA GLY A 167 -10.41 -0.10 18.15
C GLY A 167 -10.85 1.30 18.54
N ASN A 168 -10.45 2.28 17.75
CA ASN A 168 -10.79 3.68 17.96
C ASN A 168 -12.10 3.99 17.23
N TYR A 169 -13.18 4.17 17.98
CA TYR A 169 -14.49 4.51 17.44
C TYR A 169 -15.20 5.43 18.41
N PHE A 170 -16.41 5.89 18.07
CA PHE A 170 -17.11 6.83 18.94
C PHE A 170 -17.42 6.19 20.31
N TYR A 171 -16.86 6.76 21.38
CA TYR A 171 -16.94 6.26 22.75
C TYR A 171 -16.22 4.92 22.99
N SER A 172 -15.15 4.59 22.26
CA SER A 172 -14.28 3.42 22.55
C SER A 172 -13.70 3.44 23.97
N GLY A 173 -13.61 4.62 24.60
CA GLY A 173 -13.06 4.79 25.95
C GLY A 173 -11.56 5.00 25.99
N ASP A 174 -10.91 5.07 24.84
CA ASP A 174 -9.54 5.53 24.71
C ASP A 174 -9.44 7.06 24.84
N PRO A 175 -8.26 7.65 25.14
CA PRO A 175 -8.14 9.08 25.39
C PRO A 175 -8.35 9.96 24.14
N PHE A 176 -8.40 9.37 22.94
CA PHE A 176 -8.58 10.05 21.66
C PHE A 176 -10.02 10.08 21.18
N ASP A 177 -11.01 9.87 22.06
CA ASP A 177 -12.43 10.00 21.72
C ASP A 177 -12.71 11.23 20.82
N ASN A 178 -13.35 11.02 19.66
CA ASN A 178 -13.60 12.01 18.61
C ASN A 178 -12.40 12.51 17.79
N ALA A 179 -11.27 11.82 17.85
CA ALA A 179 -10.07 12.06 17.05
C ALA A 179 -9.40 10.74 16.61
N ALA A 180 -8.52 10.82 15.62
CA ALA A 180 -7.69 9.69 15.24
C ALA A 180 -6.68 9.37 16.36
N THR A 181 -6.24 8.12 16.41
CA THR A 181 -5.11 7.66 17.23
C THR A 181 -3.85 7.55 16.37
N PRO A 182 -2.65 7.52 16.97
CA PRO A 182 -1.45 7.02 16.29
C PRO A 182 -1.72 5.66 15.63
N VAL A 183 -1.15 5.41 14.45
CA VAL A 183 -1.36 4.12 13.77
C VAL A 183 -0.81 2.96 14.62
N GLY A 184 -1.64 1.95 14.85
CA GLY A 184 -1.36 0.80 15.71
C GLY A 184 -1.33 1.14 17.20
N TYR A 185 -2.17 2.08 17.64
CA TYR A 185 -2.31 2.44 19.05
C TYR A 185 -2.81 1.25 19.90
N PHE A 186 -3.74 0.44 19.39
CA PHE A 186 -4.32 -0.72 20.07
C PHE A 186 -3.37 -1.93 20.08
N ASN A 187 -2.19 -1.77 20.67
CA ASN A 187 -1.07 -2.71 20.63
C ASN A 187 -0.93 -3.61 21.88
N GLY A 188 -1.88 -3.54 22.80
CA GLY A 188 -1.89 -4.23 24.10
C GLY A 188 -1.43 -3.36 25.27
N ASN A 189 -0.90 -2.17 25.01
CA ASN A 189 -0.47 -1.21 26.03
C ASN A 189 -1.23 0.13 25.94
N GLN A 190 -2.36 0.17 25.26
CA GLN A 190 -3.22 1.34 25.15
C GLN A 190 -3.88 1.70 26.50
N ASP A 191 -4.09 3.00 26.72
CA ASP A 191 -4.85 3.51 27.84
C ASP A 191 -6.33 3.44 27.51
N ILE A 192 -7.13 2.74 28.33
CA ILE A 192 -8.59 2.66 28.15
C ILE A 192 -9.28 2.92 29.47
N ASN A 193 -10.29 3.78 29.44
CA ASN A 193 -11.14 4.11 30.57
C ASN A 193 -12.50 3.42 30.46
N GLU A 194 -12.99 2.89 31.58
CA GLU A 194 -14.36 2.43 31.68
C GLU A 194 -15.33 3.61 31.60
N SER A 195 -16.29 3.53 30.68
CA SER A 195 -17.43 4.44 30.64
C SER A 195 -18.67 3.67 30.21
N LYS A 196 -19.85 4.25 30.45
CA LYS A 196 -21.15 3.63 30.12
C LYS A 196 -21.26 3.19 28.65
N TYR A 197 -20.43 3.73 27.76
CA TYR A 197 -20.48 3.50 26.32
C TYR A 197 -19.19 2.91 25.75
N SER A 198 -18.22 2.50 26.58
CA SER A 198 -16.94 1.94 26.10
C SER A 198 -16.96 0.46 25.74
N PHE A 199 -18.13 -0.20 25.71
CA PHE A 199 -18.31 -1.60 25.29
C PHE A 199 -17.17 -2.54 25.74
N ASN A 200 -17.06 -2.80 27.04
CA ASN A 200 -15.96 -3.59 27.64
C ASN A 200 -14.55 -2.96 27.56
N GLY A 201 -14.43 -1.65 27.30
CA GLY A 201 -13.15 -0.92 27.32
C GLY A 201 -12.40 -0.99 28.66
N HIS A 202 -13.04 -1.40 29.75
CA HIS A 202 -12.44 -1.50 31.08
C HIS A 202 -11.41 -2.64 31.27
N LEU A 203 -11.04 -3.39 30.23
CA LEU A 203 -10.08 -4.48 30.36
C LEU A 203 -8.74 -3.96 30.90
N VAL A 204 -8.48 -4.25 32.18
CA VAL A 204 -7.29 -3.82 32.98
C VAL A 204 -5.96 -4.24 32.32
N THR A 205 -6.01 -5.21 31.42
CA THR A 205 -4.87 -5.60 30.58
C THR A 205 -5.35 -5.70 29.14
N PRO A 206 -5.29 -4.58 28.38
CA PRO A 206 -5.66 -4.58 26.98
C PRO A 206 -4.86 -5.64 26.22
N LYS A 207 -5.47 -6.24 25.20
CA LYS A 207 -4.75 -7.15 24.30
C LYS A 207 -4.39 -6.43 23.02
N ASN A 208 -3.29 -6.86 22.43
CA ASN A 208 -2.88 -6.37 21.13
C ASN A 208 -3.96 -6.73 20.09
N GLN A 209 -4.54 -5.71 19.47
CA GLN A 209 -5.46 -5.89 18.37
C GLN A 209 -4.63 -6.03 17.09
N ILE A 210 -4.38 -7.29 16.74
CA ILE A 210 -3.81 -7.66 15.47
C ILE A 210 -4.78 -8.63 14.81
N SER A 211 -5.11 -8.40 13.53
CA SER A 211 -5.84 -9.39 12.75
C SER A 211 -5.01 -10.68 12.61
N ASN A 212 -5.63 -11.79 12.19
CA ASN A 212 -4.91 -13.04 11.97
C ASN A 212 -3.76 -12.93 10.94
N PHE A 213 -3.73 -11.86 10.13
CA PHE A 213 -2.67 -11.58 9.17
C PHE A 213 -1.64 -10.54 9.65
N GLY A 214 -1.66 -10.13 10.91
CA GLY A 214 -0.67 -9.16 11.38
C GLY A 214 -1.10 -7.70 11.21
N LEU A 215 -2.37 -7.41 10.87
CA LEU A 215 -2.82 -6.05 10.53
C LEU A 215 -3.41 -5.34 11.74
N HIS A 216 -3.11 -4.05 11.87
CA HIS A 216 -3.67 -3.15 12.89
C HIS A 216 -4.73 -2.24 12.29
N ASP A 217 -5.58 -1.70 13.16
CA ASP A 217 -6.53 -0.62 12.83
C ASP A 217 -7.50 -1.01 11.71
N ILE A 218 -7.84 -2.31 11.62
CA ILE A 218 -8.83 -2.82 10.65
C ILE A 218 -10.25 -2.34 10.97
N VAL A 219 -10.51 -2.03 12.24
CA VAL A 219 -11.79 -1.52 12.73
C VAL A 219 -11.54 -0.22 13.48
N GLY A 220 -12.16 0.86 13.02
CA GLY A 220 -12.05 2.18 13.62
C GLY A 220 -10.90 3.02 13.06
N ASN A 221 -10.44 3.99 13.84
CA ASN A 221 -9.45 5.01 13.50
C ASN A 221 -9.85 5.82 12.26
N VAL A 222 -9.42 5.46 11.05
CA VAL A 222 -9.97 6.06 9.82
C VAL A 222 -10.57 5.00 8.92
N SER A 223 -11.64 5.37 8.20
CA SER A 223 -12.16 4.54 7.13
C SER A 223 -11.15 4.51 6.00
N GLU A 224 -11.05 3.40 5.29
CA GLU A 224 -10.02 3.19 4.27
C GLU A 224 -10.64 3.19 2.89
N TRP A 225 -10.20 4.08 2.00
CA TRP A 225 -10.61 4.06 0.60
C TRP A 225 -10.29 2.71 -0.05
N CYS A 226 -11.25 2.19 -0.80
CA CYS A 226 -11.07 1.05 -1.70
C CYS A 226 -11.10 1.51 -3.16
N TRP A 227 -10.63 0.63 -4.04
CA TRP A 227 -10.68 0.84 -5.48
C TRP A 227 -12.13 0.95 -6.00
N ASP A 228 -13.02 0.06 -5.56
CA ASP A 228 -14.32 -0.20 -6.18
C ASP A 228 -15.25 1.02 -6.19
N TRP A 229 -16.00 1.17 -7.29
CA TRP A 229 -17.21 1.98 -7.28
C TRP A 229 -18.29 1.28 -6.46
N TYR A 230 -18.97 2.04 -5.60
CA TYR A 230 -20.07 1.52 -4.80
C TYR A 230 -21.32 1.33 -5.66
N TYR A 231 -21.90 0.15 -5.56
CA TYR A 231 -23.22 -0.18 -6.08
C TYR A 231 -23.93 -1.10 -5.09
N ASP A 232 -25.11 -0.69 -4.65
CA ASP A 232 -25.90 -1.38 -3.62
C ASP A 232 -26.22 -2.83 -4.00
N SER A 233 -26.50 -3.06 -5.29
CA SER A 233 -26.89 -4.35 -5.82
C SER A 233 -25.70 -5.17 -6.36
N TRP A 234 -24.46 -4.74 -6.07
CA TRP A 234 -23.25 -5.37 -6.62
C TRP A 234 -23.15 -6.85 -6.25
N TYR A 235 -23.40 -7.22 -4.99
CA TYR A 235 -23.25 -8.60 -4.53
C TYR A 235 -24.27 -9.57 -5.15
N SER A 236 -25.37 -9.03 -5.70
CA SER A 236 -26.34 -9.82 -6.47
C SER A 236 -25.90 -10.07 -7.92
N ASN A 237 -24.98 -9.24 -8.46
CA ASN A 237 -24.42 -9.38 -9.80
C ASN A 237 -23.53 -10.64 -9.89
N SER A 238 -23.54 -11.35 -11.02
CA SER A 238 -22.67 -12.51 -11.25
C SER A 238 -21.18 -12.15 -11.19
N GLU A 239 -20.81 -10.95 -11.63
CA GLU A 239 -19.42 -10.47 -11.67
C GLU A 239 -18.83 -10.23 -10.27
N SER A 240 -19.67 -10.09 -9.23
CA SER A 240 -19.19 -10.02 -7.84
C SER A 240 -18.54 -11.33 -7.36
N ARG A 241 -18.87 -12.45 -8.01
CA ARG A 241 -18.36 -13.80 -7.66
C ARG A 241 -17.13 -14.21 -8.48
N VAL A 242 -16.71 -13.38 -9.44
CA VAL A 242 -15.51 -13.62 -10.23
C VAL A 242 -14.29 -13.48 -9.32
N SER A 243 -13.34 -14.40 -9.44
CA SER A 243 -12.11 -14.36 -8.65
C SER A 243 -11.39 -13.04 -8.87
N ASP A 244 -10.87 -12.46 -7.79
CA ASP A 244 -10.21 -11.16 -7.81
C ASP A 244 -11.08 -10.04 -8.43
N THR A 245 -12.41 -10.09 -8.26
CA THR A 245 -13.31 -9.04 -8.73
C THR A 245 -12.84 -7.65 -8.29
N LYS A 246 -12.99 -6.67 -9.20
CA LYS A 246 -12.50 -5.30 -9.05
C LYS A 246 -13.64 -4.29 -8.87
N GLY A 247 -14.83 -4.80 -8.59
CA GLY A 247 -16.04 -4.01 -8.54
C GLY A 247 -16.54 -3.62 -9.94
N PRO A 248 -17.67 -2.91 -10.00
CA PRO A 248 -18.25 -2.44 -11.25
C PRO A 248 -17.43 -1.29 -11.87
N ASP A 249 -17.39 -1.24 -13.19
CA ASP A 249 -16.80 -0.11 -13.95
C ASP A 249 -17.66 1.15 -13.86
N TYR A 250 -16.99 2.31 -13.93
CA TYR A 250 -17.64 3.62 -13.96
C TYR A 250 -18.63 3.70 -15.11
N ASP A 251 -18.20 3.33 -16.32
CA ASP A 251 -19.01 3.46 -17.54
C ASP A 251 -20.28 2.60 -17.52
N ASN A 252 -20.26 1.50 -16.74
CA ASN A 252 -21.44 0.67 -16.55
C ASN A 252 -22.41 1.28 -15.54
N LEU A 253 -21.91 1.93 -14.49
CA LEU A 253 -22.74 2.52 -13.45
C LEU A 253 -23.24 3.92 -13.79
N PHE A 254 -22.47 4.71 -14.53
CA PHE A 254 -22.76 6.12 -14.78
C PHE A 254 -24.14 6.32 -15.44
N PRO A 255 -24.52 5.58 -16.50
CA PRO A 255 -25.85 5.71 -17.09
C PRO A 255 -26.98 5.31 -16.12
N LEU A 256 -26.74 4.27 -15.32
CA LEU A 256 -27.73 3.72 -14.38
C LEU A 256 -28.02 4.71 -13.24
N LEU A 257 -26.98 5.25 -12.62
CA LEU A 257 -27.12 6.12 -11.45
C LEU A 257 -27.47 7.56 -11.83
N SER A 258 -26.92 8.07 -12.93
CA SER A 258 -27.26 9.41 -13.42
C SER A 258 -28.73 9.51 -13.83
N SER A 259 -29.32 8.45 -14.40
CA SER A 259 -30.75 8.41 -14.71
C SER A 259 -31.65 8.52 -13.48
N LYS A 260 -31.13 8.11 -12.31
CA LYS A 260 -31.78 8.20 -11.00
C LYS A 260 -31.38 9.46 -10.23
N GLN A 261 -30.61 10.37 -10.84
CA GLN A 261 -30.04 11.57 -10.19
C GLN A 261 -29.20 11.23 -8.94
N MET A 262 -28.54 10.07 -8.95
CA MET A 262 -27.65 9.62 -7.88
C MET A 262 -26.20 9.88 -8.27
N SER A 263 -25.41 10.40 -7.33
CA SER A 263 -23.97 10.56 -7.51
C SER A 263 -23.26 9.21 -7.38
N LEU A 264 -22.22 9.01 -8.19
CA LEU A 264 -21.33 7.87 -8.05
C LEU A 264 -20.39 8.08 -6.87
N THR A 265 -20.13 7.01 -6.14
CA THR A 265 -19.34 7.03 -4.91
C THR A 265 -18.35 5.87 -4.90
N ARG A 266 -17.18 6.05 -4.29
CA ARG A 266 -16.19 4.98 -4.10
C ARG A 266 -16.40 4.32 -2.74
N VAL A 267 -16.08 3.03 -2.66
CA VAL A 267 -16.20 2.27 -1.41
C VAL A 267 -15.17 2.72 -0.39
N ALA A 268 -15.56 2.78 0.88
CA ALA A 268 -14.67 2.89 2.02
C ALA A 268 -15.06 1.88 3.11
N ARG A 269 -14.07 1.39 3.86
CA ARG A 269 -14.23 0.24 4.77
C ARG A 269 -13.65 0.50 6.17
N GLY A 270 -14.05 -0.31 7.14
CA GLY A 270 -13.46 -0.38 8.48
C GLY A 270 -14.06 0.53 9.56
N GLY A 271 -14.92 1.48 9.18
CA GLY A 271 -15.41 2.50 10.11
C GLY A 271 -14.29 3.47 10.52
N ASN A 272 -14.53 4.33 11.51
CA ASN A 272 -13.60 5.39 11.91
C ASN A 272 -13.87 5.83 13.36
N PHE A 273 -13.07 6.76 13.87
CA PHE A 273 -13.19 7.31 15.23
C PHE A 273 -14.52 8.03 15.54
N ARG A 274 -15.38 8.26 14.53
CA ARG A 274 -16.75 8.78 14.68
C ARG A 274 -17.84 7.76 14.39
N SER A 275 -17.49 6.54 14.01
CA SER A 275 -18.46 5.48 13.81
C SER A 275 -19.12 5.14 15.13
N ASN A 276 -20.44 5.27 15.17
CA ASN A 276 -21.26 4.90 16.31
C ASN A 276 -21.84 3.50 16.06
N PRO A 277 -21.68 2.55 16.99
CA PRO A 277 -22.31 1.23 16.89
C PRO A 277 -23.79 1.30 17.30
N ASP A 278 -24.60 2.01 16.52
CA ASP A 278 -26.05 2.12 16.71
C ASP A 278 -26.85 1.37 15.62
N ALA A 279 -28.16 1.62 15.58
CA ALA A 279 -29.12 0.90 14.75
C ALA A 279 -28.99 1.15 13.24
N ASP A 280 -28.17 2.10 12.80
CA ASP A 280 -28.03 2.52 11.40
C ASP A 280 -27.01 1.68 10.61
N GLY A 281 -26.73 0.45 11.06
CA GLY A 281 -25.95 -0.53 10.30
C GLY A 281 -24.57 -0.87 10.86
N ASN A 282 -24.14 -0.23 11.96
CA ASN A 282 -22.90 -0.49 12.67
C ASN A 282 -21.67 -0.51 11.73
N GLU A 283 -21.18 0.70 11.39
CA GLU A 283 -20.09 0.96 10.43
C GLU A 283 -18.78 0.20 10.73
N LEU A 284 -18.62 -0.32 11.95
CA LEU A 284 -17.44 -1.04 12.43
C LEU A 284 -17.45 -2.53 12.05
N ARG A 285 -18.58 -3.07 11.55
CA ARG A 285 -18.64 -4.47 11.15
C ARG A 285 -17.77 -4.73 9.94
N LEU A 286 -17.12 -5.89 9.93
CA LEU A 286 -16.26 -6.33 8.83
C LEU A 286 -16.95 -6.38 7.47
N ALA A 287 -18.28 -6.58 7.42
CA ALA A 287 -19.08 -6.63 6.21
C ALA A 287 -19.61 -5.25 5.76
N PHE A 288 -19.61 -4.25 6.66
CA PHE A 288 -20.26 -2.97 6.40
C PHE A 288 -19.60 -2.21 5.26
N ARG A 289 -20.43 -1.79 4.29
CA ARG A 289 -20.01 -1.08 3.08
C ARG A 289 -20.33 0.41 3.24
N HIS A 290 -19.32 1.23 3.49
CA HIS A 290 -19.49 2.68 3.39
C HIS A 290 -19.15 3.15 1.98
N SER A 291 -19.68 4.30 1.58
CA SER A 291 -19.28 4.97 0.35
C SER A 291 -19.21 6.48 0.52
N PHE A 292 -18.38 7.13 -0.29
CA PHE A 292 -18.22 8.58 -0.30
C PHE A 292 -18.00 9.07 -1.74
N LEU A 293 -18.32 10.34 -2.02
CA LEU A 293 -17.97 10.94 -3.31
C LEU A 293 -16.45 10.87 -3.48
N PRO A 294 -15.93 10.56 -4.68
CA PRO A 294 -14.49 10.36 -4.88
C PRO A 294 -13.64 11.60 -4.53
N ASN A 295 -14.21 12.81 -4.62
CA ASN A 295 -13.58 14.07 -4.22
C ASN A 295 -13.75 14.41 -2.71
N SER A 296 -14.36 13.54 -1.91
CA SER A 296 -14.56 13.77 -0.47
C SER A 296 -13.23 13.75 0.25
N THR A 297 -12.97 14.80 1.04
CA THR A 297 -11.74 14.95 1.82
C THR A 297 -12.13 15.11 3.28
N LEU A 298 -12.04 14.02 4.03
CA LEU A 298 -12.53 13.95 5.41
C LEU A 298 -11.40 13.55 6.35
N ARG A 299 -11.37 14.14 7.54
CA ARG A 299 -10.42 13.78 8.60
C ARG A 299 -10.56 12.35 9.12
N ARG A 300 -11.65 11.66 8.77
CA ARG A 300 -12.01 10.30 9.18
C ARG A 300 -11.84 9.27 8.07
N LEU A 301 -11.22 9.68 6.96
CA LEU A 301 -11.06 8.88 5.76
C LEU A 301 -9.59 8.96 5.32
N GLY A 302 -8.95 7.80 5.28
CA GLY A 302 -7.55 7.63 4.94
C GLY A 302 -7.38 6.44 4.01
N ILE A 303 -6.19 5.84 4.02
CA ILE A 303 -5.85 4.75 3.11
C ILE A 303 -4.94 3.71 3.75
N ARG A 304 -4.98 2.53 3.17
CA ARG A 304 -3.99 1.47 3.28
C ARG A 304 -3.66 1.00 1.88
N CYS A 305 -2.38 0.75 1.59
CA CYS A 305 -2.03 0.21 0.28
C CYS A 305 -1.94 -1.31 0.32
N VAL A 306 -2.22 -1.89 -0.84
CA VAL A 306 -1.86 -3.27 -1.18
C VAL A 306 -1.00 -3.28 -2.45
N ARG A 307 -0.38 -4.42 -2.73
CA ARG A 307 0.24 -4.73 -4.03
C ARG A 307 0.17 -6.22 -4.29
N ALA A 308 0.16 -6.62 -5.56
CA ALA A 308 0.19 -8.03 -5.93
C ALA A 308 1.49 -8.71 -5.47
N ASP A 309 1.45 -10.03 -5.27
CA ASP A 309 2.65 -10.87 -5.08
C ASP A 309 3.35 -11.12 -6.43
N VAL A 310 3.81 -10.04 -7.04
CA VAL A 310 4.48 -10.03 -8.35
C VAL A 310 5.82 -9.32 -8.22
N ASP A 311 6.87 -9.98 -8.71
CA ASP A 311 8.21 -9.42 -8.82
C ASP A 311 8.41 -8.76 -10.19
N ASP A 312 9.22 -7.71 -10.22
CA ASP A 312 9.58 -7.05 -11.47
C ASP A 312 10.75 -7.74 -12.19
N PRO A 313 10.80 -7.68 -13.52
CA PRO A 313 11.97 -8.11 -14.28
C PRO A 313 13.22 -7.38 -13.78
N LEU A 314 14.33 -8.10 -13.55
CA LEU A 314 15.60 -7.60 -13.00
C LEU A 314 16.06 -6.23 -13.55
N TRP A 315 15.86 -5.99 -14.84
CA TRP A 315 16.29 -4.77 -15.52
C TRP A 315 15.13 -3.85 -15.89
N LEU A 316 14.09 -3.82 -15.07
CA LEU A 316 12.97 -2.89 -15.23
C LEU A 316 13.50 -1.46 -15.39
N GLN A 317 12.96 -0.72 -16.36
CA GLN A 317 13.38 0.64 -16.78
C GLN A 317 14.71 0.74 -17.53
N SER A 318 15.34 -0.39 -17.87
CA SER A 318 16.50 -0.40 -18.75
C SER A 318 16.17 0.12 -20.15
N ARG A 319 17.02 1.01 -20.68
CA ARG A 319 16.92 1.56 -22.04
C ARG A 319 18.03 0.99 -22.92
N SER A 320 17.68 0.45 -24.09
CA SER A 320 18.67 0.04 -25.09
C SER A 320 19.42 1.23 -25.65
N LEU A 321 20.70 1.05 -25.96
CA LEU A 321 21.54 2.09 -26.56
C LEU A 321 21.57 1.95 -28.09
N ASP A 322 21.07 2.97 -28.77
CA ASP A 322 21.01 3.01 -30.23
C ASP A 322 22.41 2.87 -30.84
N GLY A 323 22.55 1.93 -31.78
CA GLY A 323 23.84 1.62 -32.43
C GLY A 323 24.79 0.75 -31.60
N PHE A 324 24.43 0.35 -30.37
CA PHE A 324 25.24 -0.50 -29.51
C PHE A 324 24.48 -1.78 -29.12
N PRO A 325 24.58 -2.86 -29.92
CA PRO A 325 23.87 -4.10 -29.65
C PRO A 325 24.13 -4.65 -28.24
N ASN A 326 23.04 -5.01 -27.55
CA ASN A 326 22.99 -5.51 -26.18
C ASN A 326 23.55 -4.57 -25.10
N TRP A 327 23.88 -3.32 -25.44
CA TRP A 327 24.18 -2.30 -24.45
C TRP A 327 22.90 -1.65 -23.97
N PHE A 328 22.83 -1.46 -22.66
CA PHE A 328 21.72 -0.86 -21.97
C PHE A 328 22.20 0.19 -20.97
N PHE A 329 21.30 1.10 -20.62
CA PHE A 329 21.48 2.07 -19.56
C PHE A 329 20.33 1.97 -18.56
N LEU A 330 20.68 1.97 -17.28
CA LEU A 330 19.75 1.98 -16.16
C LEU A 330 20.09 3.17 -15.27
N ASP A 331 19.12 4.04 -14.96
CA ASP A 331 19.40 5.33 -14.30
C ASP A 331 20.20 5.21 -12.99
N TRP A 332 19.99 4.15 -12.22
CA TRP A 332 20.68 3.93 -10.94
C TRP A 332 21.91 3.03 -11.03
N PHE A 333 21.99 2.16 -12.04
CA PHE A 333 23.09 1.19 -12.14
C PHE A 333 24.15 1.62 -13.15
N GLY A 334 23.78 2.37 -14.18
CA GLY A 334 24.68 2.84 -15.23
C GLY A 334 24.63 1.99 -16.50
N TYR A 335 25.72 2.00 -17.25
CA TYR A 335 25.85 1.33 -18.54
C TYR A 335 26.27 -0.12 -18.36
N TYR A 336 25.56 -1.04 -19.02
CA TYR A 336 25.93 -2.45 -19.00
C TYR A 336 25.58 -3.15 -20.31
N TRP A 337 26.37 -4.17 -20.63
CA TRP A 337 26.15 -5.06 -21.76
C TRP A 337 25.55 -6.38 -21.28
N GLN A 338 24.47 -6.85 -21.90
CA GLN A 338 23.84 -8.13 -21.57
C GLN A 338 24.38 -9.27 -22.44
N SER A 339 24.86 -10.33 -21.80
CA SER A 339 25.21 -11.58 -22.49
C SER A 339 23.99 -12.48 -22.71
N SER A 340 24.17 -13.54 -23.51
CA SER A 340 23.17 -14.59 -23.68
C SER A 340 23.00 -15.52 -22.46
N ASN A 341 23.89 -15.46 -21.47
CA ASN A 341 23.96 -16.41 -20.34
C ASN A 341 23.76 -15.73 -18.98
N ASN A 342 22.92 -14.69 -18.92
CA ASN A 342 22.62 -13.85 -17.75
C ASN A 342 23.79 -13.05 -17.15
N TRP A 343 25.04 -13.35 -17.52
CA TRP A 343 26.17 -12.48 -17.20
C TRP A 343 25.97 -11.12 -17.85
N VAL A 344 26.31 -10.06 -17.12
CA VAL A 344 26.36 -8.70 -17.65
C VAL A 344 27.75 -8.14 -17.51
N PHE A 345 28.18 -7.35 -18.49
CA PHE A 345 29.40 -6.56 -18.38
C PHE A 345 29.01 -5.12 -18.06
N HIS A 346 29.13 -4.72 -16.79
CA HIS A 346 28.95 -3.34 -16.38
C HIS A 346 30.17 -2.53 -16.75
N TYR A 347 29.98 -1.33 -17.31
CA TYR A 347 31.06 -0.49 -17.82
C TYR A 347 32.17 -0.27 -16.80
N GLU A 348 31.78 0.01 -15.55
CA GLU A 348 32.70 0.33 -14.45
C GLU A 348 33.00 -0.85 -13.52
N LEU A 349 32.09 -1.82 -13.43
CA LEU A 349 32.18 -2.91 -12.45
C LEU A 349 32.67 -4.22 -13.08
N GLY A 350 32.70 -4.30 -14.42
CA GLY A 350 33.18 -5.46 -15.16
C GLY A 350 32.12 -6.55 -15.26
N TRP A 351 32.57 -7.81 -15.36
CA TRP A 351 31.67 -8.96 -15.46
C TRP A 351 30.99 -9.25 -14.12
N LEU A 352 29.66 -9.27 -14.15
CA LEU A 352 28.79 -9.50 -13.00
C LEU A 352 27.74 -10.55 -13.36
N TYR A 353 27.31 -11.32 -12.38
CA TYR A 353 26.14 -12.20 -12.52
C TYR A 353 25.02 -11.73 -11.59
N PRO A 354 23.97 -11.09 -12.10
CA PRO A 354 22.90 -10.52 -11.30
C PRO A 354 21.66 -11.43 -11.24
N LYS A 355 20.99 -11.42 -10.10
CA LYS A 355 19.73 -12.12 -9.83
C LYS A 355 18.91 -11.27 -8.86
N GLY A 356 17.66 -10.98 -9.20
CA GLY A 356 16.87 -10.08 -8.38
C GLY A 356 15.55 -9.67 -9.01
N LYS A 357 14.95 -8.65 -8.40
CA LYS A 357 13.56 -8.22 -8.62
C LYS A 357 13.56 -6.72 -8.93
N GLY A 358 13.48 -6.40 -10.22
CA GLY A 358 13.47 -5.02 -10.69
C GLY A 358 14.60 -4.18 -10.11
N SER A 359 14.24 -3.00 -9.62
CA SER A 359 15.22 -2.03 -9.15
C SER A 359 15.44 -2.04 -7.64
N TYR A 360 14.78 -2.89 -6.85
CA TYR A 360 14.76 -2.76 -5.38
C TYR A 360 15.37 -3.93 -4.58
N ASP A 361 15.55 -5.12 -5.18
CA ASP A 361 16.09 -6.28 -4.46
C ASP A 361 16.96 -7.13 -5.39
N ASN A 362 18.26 -6.82 -5.43
CA ASN A 362 19.19 -7.41 -6.39
C ASN A 362 20.44 -7.97 -5.73
N TRP A 363 20.67 -9.27 -5.92
CA TRP A 363 21.94 -9.91 -5.63
C TRP A 363 22.82 -9.90 -6.88
N ILE A 364 24.04 -9.37 -6.73
CA ILE A 364 25.03 -9.26 -7.80
C ILE A 364 26.27 -10.03 -7.37
N TYR A 365 26.64 -11.03 -8.15
CA TYR A 365 27.86 -11.79 -7.94
C TYR A 365 29.05 -11.11 -8.61
N PHE A 366 30.04 -10.74 -7.80
CA PHE A 366 31.34 -10.23 -8.24
C PHE A 366 32.35 -11.38 -8.26
N PRO A 367 32.96 -11.72 -9.41
CA PRO A 367 33.92 -12.83 -9.51
C PRO A 367 35.08 -12.77 -8.50
N LYS A 368 35.52 -11.56 -8.12
CA LYS A 368 36.62 -11.33 -7.17
C LYS A 368 36.21 -11.38 -5.69
N HIS A 369 34.91 -11.44 -5.39
CA HIS A 369 34.41 -11.34 -4.02
C HIS A 369 33.37 -12.41 -3.66
N GLY A 370 32.25 -12.41 -4.40
CA GLY A 370 31.06 -13.20 -4.13
C GLY A 370 29.78 -12.40 -4.31
N TRP A 371 28.69 -12.88 -3.69
CA TRP A 371 27.38 -12.25 -3.75
C TRP A 371 27.29 -11.00 -2.88
N MET A 372 26.83 -9.91 -3.48
CA MET A 372 26.54 -8.66 -2.81
C MET A 372 25.12 -8.20 -3.15
N TRP A 373 24.36 -7.77 -2.14
CA TRP A 373 23.01 -7.25 -2.32
C TRP A 373 23.04 -5.73 -2.52
N THR A 374 22.20 -5.23 -3.43
CA THR A 374 21.98 -3.80 -3.67
C THR A 374 20.59 -3.56 -4.29
N GLY A 375 20.27 -2.29 -4.52
CA GLY A 375 19.10 -1.83 -5.23
C GLY A 375 19.19 -0.32 -5.44
N ARG A 376 18.31 0.24 -6.27
CA ARG A 376 18.25 1.66 -6.67
C ARG A 376 18.41 2.65 -5.52
N TYR A 377 17.85 2.36 -4.36
CA TYR A 377 17.91 3.24 -3.19
C TYR A 377 19.12 3.09 -2.30
N VAL A 378 19.79 1.95 -2.44
CA VAL A 378 20.93 1.61 -1.60
C VAL A 378 22.23 1.81 -2.37
N TYR A 379 22.20 1.68 -3.69
CA TYR A 379 23.30 2.04 -4.59
C TYR A 379 23.79 3.48 -4.31
N PRO A 380 25.11 3.72 -4.27
CA PRO A 380 26.22 2.82 -4.62
C PRO A 380 26.66 1.88 -3.48
N ASN A 381 25.84 1.65 -2.44
CA ASN A 381 26.15 0.72 -1.36
C ASN A 381 25.70 -0.72 -1.68
N PHE A 382 26.49 -1.67 -1.18
CA PHE A 382 26.35 -3.09 -1.40
C PHE A 382 26.58 -3.86 -0.10
N TYR A 383 25.65 -4.74 0.26
CA TYR A 383 25.81 -5.62 1.42
C TYR A 383 26.45 -6.95 0.98
N SER A 384 27.62 -7.28 1.52
CA SER A 384 28.28 -8.56 1.24
C SER A 384 27.72 -9.67 2.13
N ASN A 385 27.16 -10.72 1.53
CA ASN A 385 26.74 -11.92 2.27
C ASN A 385 27.94 -12.67 2.86
N LYS A 386 29.07 -12.65 2.14
CA LYS A 386 30.29 -13.37 2.53
C LYS A 386 30.91 -12.82 3.81
N GLU A 387 30.92 -11.49 3.95
CA GLU A 387 31.57 -10.81 5.07
C GLU A 387 30.57 -10.23 6.09
N SER A 388 29.26 -10.33 5.82
CA SER A 388 28.20 -9.74 6.63
C SER A 388 28.44 -8.25 6.94
N THR A 389 28.89 -7.50 5.92
CA THR A 389 29.26 -6.08 6.05
C THR A 389 28.87 -5.30 4.79
N TRP A 390 28.78 -3.98 4.95
CA TRP A 390 28.49 -3.05 3.88
C TRP A 390 29.75 -2.53 3.22
N TYR A 391 29.68 -2.40 1.90
CA TYR A 391 30.65 -1.71 1.07
C TYR A 391 29.99 -0.58 0.33
N ARG A 392 30.71 0.50 0.08
CA ARG A 392 30.31 1.56 -0.84
C ARG A 392 31.19 1.51 -2.08
N TYR A 393 30.58 1.42 -3.25
CA TYR A 393 31.28 1.59 -4.52
C TYR A 393 31.72 3.04 -4.67
N ASP A 394 32.98 3.24 -5.06
CA ASP A 394 33.58 4.55 -5.31
C ASP A 394 33.25 5.01 -6.73
N ASP A 395 32.06 5.59 -6.88
CA ASP A 395 31.52 6.14 -8.13
C ASP A 395 32.05 7.53 -8.49
N ASN A 396 32.93 8.11 -7.66
CA ASN A 396 33.55 9.43 -7.87
C ASN A 396 35.06 9.35 -8.19
N GLY A 397 35.65 8.15 -8.11
CA GLY A 397 37.07 7.94 -8.30
C GLY A 397 37.54 8.09 -9.74
N SER A 398 38.80 8.47 -9.94
CA SER A 398 39.49 8.41 -11.24
C SER A 398 39.77 6.97 -11.71
N GLU A 399 39.62 5.99 -10.81
CA GLU A 399 39.87 4.57 -11.06
C GLU A 399 38.63 3.72 -10.77
N PHE A 400 38.23 2.90 -11.73
CA PHE A 400 37.06 2.04 -11.61
C PHE A 400 37.27 0.82 -10.69
N GLY A 401 36.15 0.33 -10.13
CA GLY A 401 36.05 -0.96 -9.46
C GLY A 401 36.44 -0.98 -7.98
N TRP A 402 36.66 0.18 -7.35
CA TRP A 402 37.00 0.31 -5.94
C TRP A 402 35.77 0.32 -5.04
N PHE A 403 35.87 -0.36 -3.90
CA PHE A 403 34.87 -0.44 -2.87
C PHE A 403 35.51 -0.14 -1.51
N GLU A 404 34.84 0.66 -0.70
CA GLU A 404 35.22 0.96 0.68
C GLU A 404 34.33 0.19 1.65
N ASN A 405 34.93 -0.57 2.57
CA ASN A 405 34.20 -1.23 3.65
C ASN A 405 33.73 -0.19 4.68
N LEU A 406 32.42 -0.06 4.89
CA LEU A 406 31.83 1.00 5.73
C LEU A 406 32.06 0.82 7.24
N VAL A 407 32.64 -0.30 7.67
CA VAL A 407 32.94 -0.57 9.09
C VAL A 407 34.38 -0.20 9.44
N ASN A 408 35.34 -0.47 8.56
CA ASN A 408 36.76 -0.32 8.85
C ASN A 408 37.53 0.55 7.84
N ASN A 409 36.83 1.13 6.86
CA ASN A 409 37.36 2.00 5.80
C ASN A 409 38.45 1.35 4.93
N SER A 410 38.60 0.03 4.97
CA SER A 410 39.53 -0.67 4.08
C SER A 410 38.99 -0.67 2.64
N ARG A 411 39.89 -0.45 1.68
CA ARG A 411 39.54 -0.39 0.25
C ARG A 411 39.92 -1.69 -0.45
N PHE A 412 38.99 -2.20 -1.26
CA PHE A 412 39.18 -3.39 -2.07
C PHE A 412 38.73 -3.13 -3.49
N ARG A 413 39.40 -3.79 -4.45
CA ARG A 413 39.05 -3.67 -5.86
C ARG A 413 38.30 -4.93 -6.32
N PHE A 414 36.98 -4.90 -6.20
CA PHE A 414 36.11 -6.01 -6.63
C PHE A 414 35.65 -5.88 -8.09
N GLY A 415 35.59 -4.66 -8.60
CA GLY A 415 35.12 -4.37 -9.96
C GLY A 415 36.20 -4.46 -11.03
N ARG A 416 35.98 -3.73 -12.13
CA ARG A 416 36.84 -3.77 -13.31
C ARG A 416 38.23 -3.19 -13.01
N GLU A 417 39.25 -3.88 -13.50
CA GLU A 417 40.59 -3.33 -13.64
C GLU A 417 40.79 -2.92 -15.11
N TYR A 418 41.26 -1.68 -15.33
CA TYR A 418 41.80 -1.33 -16.63
C TYR A 418 43.25 -1.84 -16.71
N PRO A 419 43.67 -2.35 -17.89
CA PRO A 419 45.09 -2.51 -18.20
C PRO A 419 45.86 -1.19 -18.15
#